data_AF-A0A969LKF2-F1
#
_entry.id   AF-A0A969LKF2-F1
#
_cell.length_a   1.000
_cell.length_b   1.000
_cell.length_c   1.000
_cell.angle_alpha   90.00
_cell.angle_beta   90.00
_cell.angle_gamma   90.00
#
_symmetry.space_group_name_H-M   'P 1'
#
loop_
_entity.id
_entity.type
_entity.pdbx_description
1 polymer ?
#
loop_
_entity_poly.entity_id
_entity_poly.type
_entity_poly.pdbx_seq_one_letter_code
_entity_poly.pdbx_strand_id
1 'polypeptide(L)' 'AVGKDSGQTNRIERFNCTLRQRVSRLVRKTLSFSKKLENHIGAIWYFIHHYNASLRV' A
#
# COMPACT_ATOMS: atom_id res chain seq x y z
N ALA A 1 -14.18 -12.10 -12.50
CA ALA A 1 -12.81 -11.75 -12.91
C ALA A 1 -12.90 -10.77 -14.07
N VAL A 2 -12.07 -9.73 -14.11
CA VAL A 2 -12.03 -8.77 -15.23
C VAL A 2 -11.14 -9.32 -16.34
N GLY A 3 -11.55 -9.14 -17.61
CA GLY A 3 -10.75 -9.58 -18.76
C GLY A 3 -9.42 -8.83 -18.85
N LYS A 4 -8.37 -9.52 -19.30
CA LYS A 4 -6.98 -9.02 -19.35
C LYS A 4 -6.86 -7.70 -20.11
N ASP A 5 -7.66 -7.50 -21.13
CA ASP A 5 -7.62 -6.32 -22.02
C ASP A 5 -8.38 -5.10 -21.46
N SER A 6 -9.11 -5.26 -20.34
CA SER A 6 -9.87 -4.16 -19.74
C SER A 6 -9.00 -3.10 -19.06
N GLY A 7 -7.73 -3.42 -18.77
CA GLY A 7 -6.80 -2.52 -18.06
C GLY A 7 -7.19 -2.19 -16.60
N GLN A 8 -8.30 -2.72 -16.09
CA GLN A 8 -8.84 -2.36 -14.78
C GLN A 8 -7.99 -2.88 -13.61
N THR A 9 -7.23 -3.96 -13.81
CA THR A 9 -6.33 -4.50 -12.78
C THR A 9 -5.10 -3.64 -12.58
N ASN A 10 -4.63 -2.92 -13.61
CA ASN A 10 -3.42 -2.10 -13.57
C ASN A 10 -3.46 -1.05 -12.46
N ARG A 11 -4.63 -0.43 -12.22
CA ARG A 11 -4.77 0.58 -11.16
C ARG A 11 -4.52 -0.01 -9.77
N ILE A 12 -5.06 -1.21 -9.51
CA ILE A 12 -4.91 -1.91 -8.23
C ILE A 12 -3.48 -2.42 -8.06
N GLU A 13 -2.88 -2.96 -9.13
CA GLU A 13 -1.49 -3.42 -9.12
C GLU A 13 -0.52 -2.27 -8.83
N ARG A 14 -0.72 -1.11 -9.47
CA ARG A 14 0.07 0.10 -9.21
C ARG A 14 -0.08 0.58 -7.77
N PHE A 15 -1.30 0.59 -7.24
CA PHE A 15 -1.56 0.96 -5.85
C PHE A 15 -0.83 0.01 -4.88
N ASN A 16 -0.98 -1.30 -5.06
CA ASN A 16 -0.33 -2.32 -4.23
C ASN A 16 1.20 -2.22 -4.27
N CYS A 17 1.76 -1.93 -5.44
CA CYS A 17 3.20 -1.70 -5.60
C CYS A 17 3.65 -0.46 -4.80
N THR A 18 2.89 0.64 -4.89
CA THR A 18 3.18 1.89 -4.18
C THR A 18 3.10 1.71 -2.67
N LEU A 19 2.06 1.05 -2.17
CA LEU A 19 1.88 0.73 -0.76
C LEU A 19 3.06 -0.07 -0.21
N ARG A 20 3.50 -1.10 -0.94
CA ARG A 20 4.64 -1.94 -0.55
C ARG A 20 5.95 -1.14 -0.47
N GLN A 21 6.17 -0.23 -1.42
CA GLN A 21 7.39 0.59 -1.44
C GLN A 21 7.40 1.64 -0.32
N ARG A 22 6.24 2.21 0.03
CA ARG A 22 6.14 3.30 1.02
C ARG A 22 5.99 2.81 2.45
N VAL A 23 5.38 1.64 2.68
CA VAL A 23 5.17 1.09 4.02
C VAL A 23 6.15 -0.06 4.26
N SER A 24 7.39 0.28 4.59
CA SER A 24 8.49 -0.68 4.84
C SER A 24 8.19 -1.71 5.93
N ARG A 25 7.24 -1.40 6.83
CA ARG A 25 6.79 -2.30 7.91
C ARG A 25 6.05 -3.54 7.39
N LEU A 26 5.48 -3.47 6.18
CA LEU A 26 4.81 -4.58 5.50
C LEU A 26 5.77 -5.46 4.69
N VAL A 27 7.07 -5.16 4.74
CA VAL A 27 8.12 -5.86 3.97
C VAL A 27 8.79 -6.91 4.88
N ARG A 28 10.10 -7.15 4.75
CA ARG A 28 10.76 -8.35 5.27
C ARG A 28 10.77 -8.38 6.81
N LYS A 29 10.40 -9.55 7.36
CA LYS A 29 10.35 -9.83 8.82
C LYS A 29 11.64 -9.51 9.59
N THR A 30 12.80 -9.57 8.93
CA THR A 30 14.11 -9.46 9.58
C THR A 30 14.68 -8.04 9.64
N LEU A 31 14.20 -7.10 8.81
CA LEU A 31 14.86 -5.79 8.64
C LEU A 31 14.01 -4.61 9.14
N SER A 32 12.70 -4.67 8.98
CA SER A 32 11.83 -3.50 9.19
C SER A 32 10.47 -3.85 9.78
N PHE A 33 10.29 -5.09 10.24
CA PHE A 33 9.00 -5.58 10.72
C PHE A 33 8.72 -5.12 12.15
N SER A 34 7.54 -4.52 12.34
CA SER A 34 7.04 -4.21 13.67
C SER A 34 6.45 -5.46 14.31
N LYS A 35 6.78 -5.71 15.58
CA LYS A 35 6.13 -6.78 16.37
C LYS A 35 4.76 -6.38 16.93
N LYS A 36 4.43 -5.08 16.93
CA LYS A 36 3.14 -4.56 17.38
C LYS A 36 2.20 -4.36 16.20
N LEU A 37 0.98 -4.90 16.31
CA LEU A 37 -0.07 -4.79 15.29
C LEU A 37 -0.54 -3.34 15.09
N GLU A 38 -0.68 -2.58 16.18
CA GLU A 38 -1.09 -1.17 16.18
C GLU A 38 -0.21 -0.32 15.25
N ASN A 39 1.10 -0.55 15.26
CA ASN A 39 2.05 0.17 14.40
C ASN A 39 1.86 -0.16 12.92
N HIS A 40 1.43 -1.38 12.58
CA HIS A 40 1.11 -1.74 11.19
C HIS A 40 -0.16 -1.04 10.74
N ILE A 41 -1.20 -1.08 11.59
CA ILE A 41 -2.47 -0.39 11.32
C ILE A 41 -2.21 1.11 11.14
N GLY A 42 -1.50 1.75 12.07
CA GLY A 42 -1.18 3.17 12.01
C GLY A 42 -0.36 3.55 10.77
N ALA A 43 0.62 2.72 10.37
CA ALA A 43 1.41 2.98 9.17
C ALA A 43 0.59 2.88 7.88
N ILE A 44 -0.33 1.91 7.78
CA ILE A 44 -1.26 1.80 6.66
C ILE A 44 -2.21 3.00 6.64
N TRP A 45 -2.76 3.37 7.80
CA TRP A 45 -3.69 4.48 7.93
C TRP A 45 -3.05 5.80 7.49
N TYR A 46 -1.85 6.09 8.00
CA TYR A 46 -1.07 7.26 7.60
C TYR A 46 -0.78 7.29 6.10
N PHE A 47 -0.38 6.14 5.53
CA PHE A 47 -0.17 6.04 4.08
C PHE A 47 -1.44 6.34 3.29
N ILE A 48 -2.59 5.77 3.66
CA ILE A 48 -3.85 5.96 2.91
C ILE A 48 -4.26 7.43 2.93
N HIS A 49 -4.21 8.09 4.09
CA HIS A 49 -4.55 9.52 4.19
C HIS A 49 -3.64 10.38 3.36
N HIS A 50 -2.32 10.19 3.47
CA HIS A 50 -1.36 10.92 2.65
C HIS A 50 -1.55 10.64 1.16
N TYR A 51 -1.72 9.37 0.77
CA TYR A 51 -1.93 8.98 -0.62
C TYR A 51 -3.19 9.66 -1.19
N ASN A 52 -4.31 9.58 -0.48
CA ASN A 52 -5.56 10.21 -0.91
C ASN A 52 -5.46 11.74 -0.99
N ALA A 53 -4.81 12.38 -0.01
CA ALA A 53 -4.57 13.83 -0.06
C ALA A 53 -3.63 14.26 -1.21
N SER A 54 -2.72 13.38 -1.63
CA SER A 54 -1.82 13.63 -2.76
C SER A 54 -2.46 13.38 -4.14
N LEU A 55 -3.58 12.66 -4.18
CA LEU A 55 -4.39 12.53 -5.38
C LEU A 55 -5.09 13.86 -5.61
N ARG A 56 -4.53 14.69 -6.49
CA ARG A 56 -5.25 15.83 -7.05
C ARG A 56 -6.41 15.28 -7.87
N VAL A 57 -7.63 15.56 -7.40
CA VAL A 57 -8.87 15.41 -8.18
C VAL A 57 -9.01 16.62 -9.08
#